data_AF-A0AAV9TCW4-F1
#
_entry.id   AF-A0AAV9TCW4-F1
#
_cell.length_a   1.000
_cell.length_b   1.000
_cell.length_c   1.000
_cell.angle_alpha   90.00
_cell.angle_beta   90.00
_cell.angle_gamma   90.00
#
_symmetry.space_group_name_H-M   'P 1'
#
loop_
_entity.id
_entity.type
_entity.pdbx_description
1 polymer ?
#
loop_
_entity_poly.entity_id
_entity_poly.type
_entity_poly.pdbx_seq_one_letter_code
_entity_poly.pdbx_strand_id
1 'polypeptide(L)'
;MHAFTTIAAALLVAGAQAAPALESRQIIYGCYFTGDGIVDQYVSVGHDIDVTGASGKTWNLDCGTTSQQLVPNVFAKCDVNKKQPFGITANAKDVNAINCPIS
;
A
#
# COMPACT_ATOMS: atom_id res chain seq x y z
N MET A 1 41.91 61.73 -8.34
CA MET A 1 42.14 60.32 -7.92
C MET A 1 40.81 59.60 -8.07
N HIS A 2 40.67 58.81 -9.13
CA HIS A 2 39.48 58.01 -9.40
C HIS A 2 39.50 56.79 -8.49
N ALA A 3 38.48 56.62 -7.66
CA ALA A 3 38.22 55.38 -6.96
C ALA A 3 36.84 54.91 -7.36
N PHE A 4 36.81 54.08 -8.39
CA PHE A 4 35.65 53.29 -8.77
C PHE A 4 35.49 52.21 -7.69
N THR A 5 34.50 52.37 -6.82
CA THR A 5 34.14 51.34 -5.86
C THR A 5 33.41 50.21 -6.60
N THR A 6 34.18 49.16 -6.86
CA THR A 6 33.77 47.92 -7.51
C THR A 6 32.63 47.26 -6.73
N ILE A 7 31.51 46.98 -7.42
CA ILE A 7 30.36 46.24 -6.89
C ILE A 7 30.76 44.76 -6.77
N ALA A 8 30.85 44.26 -5.55
CA ALA A 8 30.99 42.83 -5.30
C ALA A 8 29.60 42.16 -5.41
N ALA A 9 29.30 41.61 -6.58
CA ALA A 9 28.18 40.69 -6.75
C ALA A 9 28.57 39.32 -6.16
N ALA A 10 28.14 39.06 -4.93
CA ALA A 10 28.23 37.72 -4.33
C ALA A 10 27.11 36.85 -4.93
N LEU A 11 27.45 36.11 -5.98
CA LEU A 11 26.60 35.08 -6.56
C LEU A 11 26.84 33.74 -5.84
N LEU A 12 25.74 33.02 -5.58
CA LEU A 12 25.64 31.56 -5.39
C LEU A 12 25.97 31.09 -3.95
N VAL A 13 25.20 30.20 -3.32
CA VAL A 13 24.49 29.03 -3.86
C VAL A 13 23.18 28.88 -3.09
N ALA A 14 22.08 28.76 -3.83
CA ALA A 14 20.81 28.33 -3.30
C ALA A 14 20.99 26.98 -2.59
N GLY A 15 20.82 26.97 -1.27
CA GLY A 15 20.55 25.75 -0.53
C GLY A 15 19.17 25.26 -0.91
N ALA A 16 19.02 24.73 -2.12
CA ALA A 16 17.99 23.74 -2.37
C ALA A 16 18.36 22.57 -1.45
N GLN A 17 17.79 22.58 -0.24
CA GLN A 17 17.61 21.35 0.49
C GLN A 17 16.88 20.46 -0.50
N ALA A 18 17.60 19.53 -1.12
CA ALA A 18 16.99 18.39 -1.75
C ALA A 18 16.18 17.77 -0.61
N ALA A 19 14.90 18.12 -0.55
CA ALA A 19 13.95 17.39 0.26
C ALA A 19 14.26 15.93 -0.07
N PRO A 20 14.47 15.07 0.95
CA PRO A 20 14.69 13.66 0.67
C PRO A 20 13.61 13.27 -0.32
N ALA A 21 14.02 12.81 -1.50
CA ALA A 21 13.08 12.28 -2.45
C ALA A 21 12.36 11.22 -1.64
N LEU A 22 11.10 11.50 -1.27
CA LEU A 22 10.18 10.48 -0.82
C LEU A 22 10.19 9.54 -2.00
N GLU A 23 11.03 8.50 -1.94
CA GLU A 23 10.90 7.37 -2.83
C GLU A 23 9.42 7.08 -2.78
N SER A 24 8.76 7.33 -3.90
CA SER A 24 7.36 7.04 -4.05
C SER A 24 7.33 5.54 -3.90
N ARG A 25 7.14 5.08 -2.65
CA ARG A 25 6.92 3.69 -2.31
C ARG A 25 5.59 3.38 -2.92
N GLN A 26 5.58 3.14 -4.23
CA GLN A 26 4.47 2.58 -4.96
C GLN A 26 4.38 1.10 -4.59
N ILE A 27 4.20 0.85 -3.30
CA ILE A 27 3.90 -0.45 -2.71
C ILE A 27 2.37 -0.50 -2.75
N ILE A 28 1.83 -0.85 -3.91
CA ILE A 28 0.40 -1.14 -4.06
C ILE A 28 0.28 -2.63 -4.28
N TYR A 29 -0.16 -3.32 -3.24
CA TYR A 29 -0.25 -4.75 -3.26
C TYR A 29 -1.58 -5.18 -2.67
N GLY A 30 -2.42 -5.76 -3.52
CA GLY A 30 -3.78 -6.11 -3.17
C GLY A 30 -3.89 -7.27 -2.20
N CYS A 31 -5.12 -7.70 -2.00
CA CYS A 31 -5.47 -8.75 -1.07
C CYS A 31 -6.04 -9.91 -1.88
N TYR A 32 -5.51 -11.10 -1.65
CA TYR A 32 -6.06 -12.33 -2.20
C TYR A 32 -6.95 -12.98 -1.15
N PHE A 33 -8.20 -13.24 -1.49
CA PHE A 33 -9.16 -13.86 -0.59
C PHE A 33 -9.41 -15.32 -0.98
N THR A 34 -9.32 -16.20 0.01
CA THR A 34 -9.53 -17.64 -0.20
C THR A 34 -10.35 -18.24 0.94
N GLY A 35 -11.39 -18.99 0.60
CA GLY A 35 -12.28 -19.67 1.55
C GLY A 35 -13.73 -19.68 1.05
N ASP A 36 -14.58 -20.53 1.63
CA ASP A 36 -15.95 -20.78 1.15
C ASP A 36 -16.05 -21.04 -0.38
N GLY A 37 -15.10 -21.78 -0.95
CA GLY A 37 -15.04 -22.07 -2.39
C GLY A 37 -14.53 -20.94 -3.28
N ILE A 38 -14.24 -19.76 -2.72
CA ILE A 38 -13.54 -18.67 -3.40
C ILE A 38 -12.04 -18.99 -3.38
N VAL A 39 -11.37 -18.89 -4.54
CA VAL A 39 -9.96 -19.25 -4.71
C VAL A 39 -9.18 -18.07 -5.28
N ASP A 40 -8.18 -17.60 -4.54
CA ASP A 40 -7.26 -16.52 -4.97
C ASP A 40 -8.00 -15.29 -5.54
N GLN A 41 -9.15 -14.92 -4.96
CA GLN A 41 -9.89 -13.73 -5.42
C GLN A 41 -9.11 -12.48 -5.08
N TYR A 42 -8.57 -11.82 -6.11
CA TYR A 42 -7.81 -10.60 -5.96
C TYR A 42 -8.72 -9.38 -5.79
N VAL A 43 -8.37 -8.51 -4.85
CA VAL A 43 -8.95 -7.18 -4.66
C VAL A 43 -7.82 -6.17 -4.56
N SER A 44 -7.83 -5.18 -5.44
CA SER A 44 -6.86 -4.09 -5.40
C SER A 44 -7.02 -3.26 -4.13
N VAL A 45 -5.92 -2.72 -3.61
CA VAL A 45 -5.96 -1.83 -2.45
C VAL A 45 -6.86 -0.62 -2.70
N GLY A 46 -7.61 -0.21 -1.67
CA GLY A 46 -8.58 0.88 -1.74
C GLY A 46 -9.92 0.49 -2.36
N HIS A 47 -10.15 -0.80 -2.60
CA HIS A 47 -11.39 -1.32 -3.19
C HIS A 47 -11.99 -2.42 -2.30
N ASP A 48 -13.30 -2.54 -2.41
CA ASP A 48 -14.09 -3.64 -1.87
C ASP A 48 -14.99 -4.25 -2.95
N ILE A 49 -15.32 -5.53 -2.76
CA ILE A 49 -16.23 -6.28 -3.64
C ILE A 49 -17.13 -7.18 -2.81
N ASP A 50 -18.31 -7.50 -3.36
CA ASP A 50 -19.17 -8.56 -2.83
C ASP A 50 -19.05 -9.81 -3.72
N VAL A 51 -18.78 -10.96 -3.10
CA VAL A 51 -18.65 -12.24 -3.80
C VAL A 51 -19.49 -13.30 -3.12
N THR A 52 -20.29 -14.03 -3.89
CA THR A 52 -21.04 -15.19 -3.38
C THR A 52 -20.14 -16.42 -3.36
N GLY A 53 -19.96 -17.00 -2.18
CA GLY A 53 -19.22 -18.24 -1.99
C GLY A 53 -20.04 -19.49 -2.33
N ALA A 54 -19.40 -20.66 -2.28
CA ALA A 54 -20.00 -21.95 -2.57
C ALA A 54 -21.12 -22.32 -1.59
N SER A 55 -21.10 -21.80 -0.35
CA SER A 55 -22.21 -21.96 0.60
C SER A 55 -23.47 -21.16 0.25
N GLY A 56 -23.43 -20.31 -0.77
CA GLY A 56 -24.49 -19.37 -1.12
C GLY A 56 -24.50 -18.10 -0.26
N LYS A 57 -23.56 -17.94 0.68
CA LYS A 57 -23.37 -16.70 1.43
C LYS A 57 -22.63 -15.66 0.59
N THR A 58 -23.06 -14.41 0.69
CA THR A 58 -22.32 -13.27 0.14
C THR A 58 -21.30 -12.78 1.16
N TRP A 59 -20.06 -12.63 0.71
CA TRP A 59 -18.94 -12.09 1.47
C TRP A 59 -18.58 -10.72 0.94
N ASN A 60 -18.50 -9.75 1.83
CA ASN A 60 -17.91 -8.45 1.53
C ASN A 60 -16.40 -8.55 1.78
N LEU A 61 -15.61 -8.38 0.73
CA LEU A 61 -14.17 -8.50 0.72
C LEU A 61 -13.57 -7.11 0.51
N ASP A 62 -12.91 -6.58 1.53
CA ASP A 62 -12.33 -5.22 1.50
C ASP A 62 -10.81 -5.32 1.60
N CYS A 63 -10.11 -4.70 0.65
CA CYS A 63 -8.68 -4.52 0.69
C CYS A 63 -8.33 -3.04 0.92
N GLY A 64 -7.88 -2.71 2.13
CA GLY A 64 -7.48 -1.35 2.52
C GLY A 64 -5.97 -1.14 2.60
N THR A 65 -5.54 0.12 2.61
CA THR A 65 -4.16 0.49 3.00
C THR A 65 -4.03 0.54 4.51
N THR A 66 -2.84 0.26 5.03
CA THR A 66 -2.51 0.45 6.45
C THR A 66 -1.07 0.93 6.64
N SER A 67 -0.85 1.74 7.67
CA SER A 67 0.51 2.13 8.09
C SER A 67 1.20 1.05 8.95
N GLN A 68 0.45 0.05 9.41
CA GLN A 68 0.96 -1.08 10.19
C GLN A 68 1.21 -2.28 9.28
N GLN A 69 2.32 -2.98 9.48
CA GLN A 69 2.65 -4.17 8.69
C GLN A 69 2.06 -5.41 9.36
N LEU A 70 0.95 -5.93 8.81
CA LEU A 70 0.41 -7.25 9.19
C LEU A 70 1.30 -8.38 8.66
N VAL A 71 1.88 -8.15 7.48
CA VAL A 71 2.86 -9.01 6.82
C VAL A 71 4.11 -8.16 6.58
N PRO A 72 5.33 -8.69 6.84
CA PRO A 72 6.56 -7.93 6.65
C PRO A 72 6.66 -7.31 5.25
N ASN A 73 6.94 -6.02 5.19
CA ASN A 73 7.08 -5.19 3.98
C ASN A 73 5.79 -5.00 3.15
N VAL A 74 4.62 -5.38 3.67
CA VAL A 74 3.33 -5.18 3.01
C VAL A 74 2.48 -4.20 3.82
N PHE A 75 2.01 -3.14 3.15
CA PHE A 75 1.22 -2.04 3.76
C PHE A 75 -0.26 -2.12 3.34
N ALA A 76 -0.79 -3.34 3.27
CA ALA A 76 -2.19 -3.64 3.00
C ALA A 76 -2.83 -4.31 4.21
N LYS A 77 -4.13 -4.09 4.37
CA LYS A 77 -4.99 -4.81 5.32
C LYS A 77 -6.18 -5.37 4.55
N CYS A 78 -6.73 -6.47 5.05
CA CYS A 78 -7.95 -7.01 4.50
C CYS A 78 -8.98 -7.25 5.59
N ASP A 79 -10.23 -7.04 5.22
CA ASP A 79 -11.39 -7.24 6.07
C ASP A 79 -12.39 -8.14 5.30
N VAL A 80 -12.91 -9.16 5.97
CA VAL A 80 -13.99 -10.03 5.48
C VAL A 80 -15.24 -9.70 6.29
N ASN A 81 -16.30 -9.24 5.64
CA ASN A 81 -17.49 -8.70 6.29
C ASN A 81 -17.15 -7.63 7.34
N LYS A 82 -16.25 -6.71 6.97
CA LYS A 82 -15.77 -5.61 7.82
C LYS A 82 -15.02 -6.05 9.08
N LYS A 83 -14.51 -7.29 9.11
CA LYS A 83 -13.71 -7.83 10.20
C LYS A 83 -12.40 -8.38 9.69
N GLN A 84 -11.30 -8.05 10.35
CA GLN A 84 -10.00 -8.62 10.02
C GLN A 84 -10.01 -10.13 10.27
N PRO A 85 -9.73 -10.97 9.25
CA PRO A 85 -9.65 -12.41 9.43
C PRO A 85 -8.40 -12.81 10.22
N PHE A 86 -8.44 -13.98 10.85
CA PHE A 86 -7.26 -14.59 11.48
C PHE A 86 -6.42 -15.34 10.45
N GLY A 87 -5.10 -15.44 10.65
CA GLY A 87 -4.23 -16.23 9.76
C GLY A 87 -3.83 -15.52 8.46
N ILE A 88 -3.86 -14.18 8.45
CA ILE A 88 -3.31 -13.38 7.34
C ILE A 88 -1.83 -13.71 7.16
N THR A 89 -1.43 -13.94 5.91
CA THR A 89 -0.06 -14.34 5.52
C THR A 89 0.36 -13.58 4.28
N ALA A 90 1.66 -13.59 3.94
CA ALA A 90 2.09 -13.18 2.61
C ALA A 90 1.49 -14.13 1.55
N ASN A 91 1.05 -13.60 0.41
CA ASN A 91 0.63 -14.47 -0.67
C ASN A 91 1.85 -15.22 -1.24
N ALA A 92 1.70 -16.53 -1.49
CA ALA A 92 2.79 -17.38 -1.95
C ALA A 92 3.23 -17.10 -3.40
N LYS A 93 2.32 -16.56 -4.24
CA LYS A 93 2.55 -16.25 -5.65
C LYS A 93 2.89 -14.77 -5.88
N ASP A 94 2.44 -13.91 -4.97
CA ASP A 94 2.69 -12.48 -4.98
C ASP A 94 3.22 -12.04 -3.62
N VAL A 95 4.56 -12.06 -3.49
CA VAL A 95 5.28 -11.77 -2.23
C VAL A 95 4.98 -10.41 -1.64
N ASN A 96 4.38 -9.54 -2.45
CA ASN A 96 4.05 -8.21 -2.06
C ASN A 96 2.60 -8.07 -1.59
N ALA A 97 1.72 -9.00 -1.94
CA ALA A 97 0.32 -9.01 -1.54
C ALA A 97 0.09 -9.81 -0.25
N ILE A 98 -1.05 -9.55 0.41
CA ILE A 98 -1.50 -10.37 1.54
C ILE A 98 -2.51 -11.44 1.08
N ASN A 99 -2.44 -12.61 1.69
CA ASN A 99 -3.44 -13.65 1.60
C ASN A 99 -4.37 -13.59 2.81
N CYS A 100 -5.67 -13.58 2.54
CA CYS A 100 -6.75 -13.25 3.46
C CYS A 100 -7.77 -14.39 3.49
N PRO A 101 -7.76 -15.21 4.55
CA PRO A 101 -8.68 -16.33 4.62
C PRO A 101 -10.12 -15.85 4.90
N ILE A 102 -11.09 -16.47 4.22
CA ILE A 102 -12.52 -16.35 4.51
C ILE A 102 -12.90 -17.49 5.46
N SER A 103 -13.60 -17.17 6.56
CA SER A 103 -14.06 -18.12 7.58
C SER A 103 -15.54 -17.96 7.89
#